data_AF-A0A958ALP9-F1
#
_entry.id   AF-A0A958ALP9-F1
#
_cell.length_a   1.000
_cell.length_b   1.000
_cell.length_c   1.000
_cell.angle_alpha   90.00
_cell.angle_beta   90.00
_cell.angle_gamma   90.00
#
_symmetry.space_group_name_H-M   'P 1'
#
loop_
_entity.id
_entity.type
_entity.pdbx_description
1 polymer ?
#
loop_
_entity_poly.entity_id
_entity_poly.type
_entity_poly.pdbx_seq_one_letter_code
_entity_poly.pdbx_strand_id
1 'polypeptide(L)'
;MSYRLQSGEPPALGLKRIADEQAEKALKQLHDKPDGENEAIHDARKRFKKIRAVLRVIRDEIGEEVYQRENHCYRDAGRRLAPVRDRFVLIETVDALHKDFAEQLEDESFGHVRSVLVAEHATTLEAALADDLLAEVAVTMAAAQQRIADWPIAQNNFDAVHDGLKRIYKRGYKAMAAADDDPSPATFHEWRKRVKYFWYSMRIL
;
A
#
# COMPACT_ATOMS: atom_id res chain seq x y z
N MET A 1 -14.63 1.95 10.92
CA MET A 1 -14.74 3.31 10.33
C MET A 1 -14.17 3.34 8.92
N SER A 2 -14.80 4.14 8.05
CA SER A 2 -14.56 4.14 6.60
C SER A 2 -13.34 4.98 6.22
N TYR A 3 -12.60 4.53 5.21
CA TYR A 3 -11.49 5.25 4.60
C TYR A 3 -12.03 6.37 3.69
N ARG A 4 -12.74 7.34 4.27
CA ARG A 4 -13.32 8.52 3.61
C ARG A 4 -13.57 9.67 4.60
N LEU A 5 -13.69 10.87 4.08
CA LEU A 5 -14.17 12.06 4.79
C LEU A 5 -15.65 11.89 5.13
N GLN A 6 -16.05 12.40 6.29
CA GLN A 6 -17.45 12.40 6.70
C GLN A 6 -18.13 13.71 6.26
N SER A 7 -19.44 13.66 6.07
CA SER A 7 -20.21 14.86 5.75
C SER A 7 -20.11 15.88 6.88
N GLY A 8 -19.69 17.10 6.57
CA GLY A 8 -19.50 18.18 7.54
C GLY A 8 -18.20 18.08 8.37
N GLU A 9 -17.36 17.08 8.14
CA GLU A 9 -16.05 16.96 8.78
C GLU A 9 -15.06 17.94 8.13
N PRO A 10 -14.34 18.77 8.92
CA PRO A 10 -13.27 19.60 8.39
C PRO A 10 -12.18 18.73 7.74
N PRO A 11 -11.83 18.94 6.45
CA PRO A 11 -10.85 18.15 5.73
C PRO A 11 -9.53 17.96 6.48
N ALA A 12 -8.99 18.99 7.14
CA ALA A 12 -7.75 18.86 7.91
C ALA A 12 -7.85 17.78 9.01
N LEU A 13 -8.97 17.77 9.76
CA LEU A 13 -9.21 16.76 10.80
C LEU A 13 -9.47 15.38 10.19
N GLY A 14 -10.30 15.30 9.15
CA GLY A 14 -10.63 14.04 8.52
C GLY A 14 -9.45 13.36 7.84
N LEU A 15 -8.57 14.12 7.17
CA LEU A 15 -7.37 13.60 6.52
C LEU A 15 -6.37 13.06 7.55
N LYS A 16 -6.16 13.77 8.67
CA LYS A 16 -5.34 13.29 9.79
C LYS A 16 -5.94 12.03 10.42
N ARG A 17 -7.24 12.03 10.73
CA ARG A 17 -7.97 10.87 11.25
C ARG A 17 -7.84 9.65 10.33
N ILE A 18 -8.06 9.83 9.04
CA ILE A 18 -7.96 8.72 8.06
C ILE A 18 -6.56 8.13 8.05
N ALA A 19 -5.52 8.97 8.04
CA ALA A 19 -4.13 8.52 8.06
C ALA A 19 -3.79 7.80 9.37
N ASP A 20 -4.17 8.38 10.51
CA ASP A 20 -3.97 7.82 11.84
C ASP A 20 -4.66 6.47 11.99
N GLU A 21 -5.93 6.36 11.63
CA GLU A 21 -6.67 5.09 11.65
C GLU A 21 -6.02 4.02 10.75
N GLN A 22 -5.44 4.40 9.61
CA GLN A 22 -4.74 3.42 8.77
C GLN A 22 -3.41 2.99 9.40
N ALA A 23 -2.71 3.90 10.08
CA ALA A 23 -1.46 3.60 10.79
C ALA A 23 -1.72 2.70 12.00
N GLU A 24 -2.71 3.02 12.83
CA GLU A 24 -3.16 2.20 13.96
C GLU A 24 -3.53 0.78 13.51
N LYS A 25 -4.34 0.66 12.46
CA LYS A 25 -4.73 -0.66 11.90
C LYS A 25 -3.52 -1.45 11.41
N ALA A 26 -2.56 -0.78 10.77
CA ALA A 26 -1.34 -1.45 10.31
C ALA A 26 -0.49 -1.93 11.49
N LEU A 27 -0.34 -1.11 12.54
CA LEU A 27 0.38 -1.49 13.76
C LEU A 27 -0.27 -2.67 14.45
N LYS A 28 -1.60 -2.62 14.64
CA LYS A 28 -2.36 -3.72 15.23
C LYS A 28 -2.19 -5.02 14.45
N GLN A 29 -2.23 -4.95 13.11
CA GLN A 29 -2.03 -6.12 12.25
C GLN A 29 -0.62 -6.69 12.37
N LEU A 30 0.40 -5.83 12.34
CA LEU A 30 1.80 -6.26 12.49
C LEU A 30 2.08 -6.82 13.89
N HIS A 31 1.38 -6.35 14.92
CA HIS A 31 1.53 -6.83 16.29
C HIS A 31 0.77 -8.15 16.51
N ASP A 32 -0.56 -8.12 16.37
CA ASP A 32 -1.47 -9.20 16.76
C ASP A 32 -1.46 -10.37 15.77
N LYS A 33 -1.18 -10.10 14.48
CA LYS A 33 -1.16 -11.09 13.38
C LYS A 33 -2.32 -12.11 13.44
N PRO A 34 -3.59 -11.65 13.56
CA PRO A 34 -4.72 -12.54 13.88
C PRO A 34 -4.94 -13.63 12.82
N ASP A 35 -4.61 -13.31 11.56
CA ASP A 35 -4.75 -14.21 10.40
C ASP A 35 -3.37 -14.71 9.90
N GLY A 36 -2.33 -14.61 10.73
CA GLY A 36 -0.95 -14.97 10.41
C GLY A 36 -0.11 -13.87 9.77
N GLU A 37 1.18 -14.15 9.58
CA GLU A 37 2.20 -13.19 9.12
C GLU A 37 1.93 -12.69 7.71
N ASN A 38 1.50 -13.58 6.81
CA ASN A 38 1.25 -13.24 5.41
C ASN A 38 0.13 -12.22 5.25
N GLU A 39 -0.96 -12.39 5.99
CA GLU A 39 -2.09 -11.47 5.96
C GLU A 39 -1.73 -10.17 6.68
N ALA A 40 -1.03 -10.23 7.82
CA ALA A 40 -0.51 -9.05 8.51
C ALA A 40 0.36 -8.19 7.57
N ILE A 41 1.29 -8.82 6.84
CA ILE A 41 2.14 -8.16 5.86
C ILE A 41 1.32 -7.58 4.70
N HIS A 42 0.40 -8.36 4.13
CA HIS A 42 -0.45 -7.91 3.02
C HIS A 42 -1.23 -6.65 3.41
N ASP A 43 -1.88 -6.72 4.56
CA ASP A 43 -2.84 -5.72 4.97
C ASP A 43 -2.12 -4.45 5.46
N ALA A 44 -0.97 -4.57 6.15
CA ALA A 44 -0.07 -3.46 6.44
C ALA A 44 0.40 -2.74 5.15
N ARG A 45 0.89 -3.48 4.14
CA ARG A 45 1.29 -2.88 2.84
C ARG A 45 0.12 -2.15 2.17
N LYS A 46 -1.10 -2.67 2.28
CA LYS A 46 -2.32 -2.01 1.77
C LYS A 46 -2.63 -0.72 2.55
N ARG A 47 -2.47 -0.70 3.87
CA ARG A 47 -2.62 0.51 4.70
C ARG A 47 -1.53 1.55 4.36
N PHE A 48 -0.28 1.15 4.15
CA PHE A 48 0.78 2.07 3.72
C PHE A 48 0.47 2.73 2.36
N LYS A 49 -0.09 1.97 1.41
CA LYS A 49 -0.55 2.53 0.12
C LYS A 49 -1.65 3.58 0.31
N LYS A 50 -2.57 3.35 1.24
CA LYS A 50 -3.63 4.30 1.59
C LYS A 50 -3.12 5.56 2.27
N ILE A 51 -2.22 5.46 3.25
CA ILE A 51 -1.61 6.63 3.91
C ILE A 51 -0.84 7.46 2.89
N ARG A 52 -0.08 6.81 2.01
CA ARG A 52 0.63 7.49 0.92
C ARG A 52 -0.30 8.17 -0.08
N ALA A 53 -1.54 7.71 -0.24
CA ALA A 53 -2.53 8.41 -1.05
C ALA A 53 -3.00 9.70 -0.35
N VAL A 54 -3.22 9.68 0.98
CA VAL A 54 -3.50 10.89 1.77
C VAL A 54 -2.37 11.90 1.61
N LEU A 55 -1.12 11.48 1.87
CA LEU A 55 0.08 12.34 1.74
C LEU A 55 0.23 12.97 0.36
N ARG A 56 -0.12 12.24 -0.71
CA ARG A 56 -0.05 12.76 -2.08
C ARG A 56 -1.14 13.79 -2.37
N VAL A 57 -2.30 13.64 -1.75
CA VAL A 57 -3.43 14.57 -1.89
C VAL A 57 -3.14 15.87 -1.13
N ILE A 58 -2.59 15.79 0.07
CA ILE A 58 -2.31 16.96 0.92
C ILE A 58 -0.92 17.56 0.70
N ARG A 59 -0.19 17.13 -0.34
CA ARG A 59 1.23 17.47 -0.54
C ARG A 59 1.49 18.98 -0.47
N ASP A 60 0.59 19.76 -1.07
CA ASP A 60 0.72 21.21 -1.14
C ASP A 60 0.45 21.88 0.22
N GLU A 61 -0.40 21.27 1.05
CA GLU A 61 -0.70 21.73 2.42
C GLU A 61 0.48 21.47 3.36
N ILE A 62 1.01 20.23 3.36
CA ILE A 62 2.04 19.82 4.33
C ILE A 62 3.45 20.29 3.96
N GLY A 63 3.64 20.80 2.74
CA GLY A 63 4.94 21.19 2.21
C GLY A 63 5.81 20.02 1.75
N GLU A 64 6.82 20.32 0.92
CA GLU A 64 7.62 19.29 0.25
C GLU A 64 8.47 18.46 1.22
N GLU A 65 9.05 19.08 2.25
CA GLU A 65 9.92 18.41 3.21
C GLU A 65 9.15 17.35 4.02
N VAL A 66 8.02 17.74 4.61
CA VAL A 66 7.14 16.82 5.37
C VAL A 66 6.61 15.74 4.43
N TYR A 67 6.17 16.12 3.23
CA TYR A 67 5.71 15.15 2.23
C TYR A 67 6.76 14.09 1.93
N GLN A 68 8.00 14.49 1.63
CA GLN A 68 9.07 13.56 1.29
C GLN A 68 9.40 12.63 2.47
N ARG A 69 9.58 13.19 3.66
CA ARG A 69 9.86 12.42 4.88
C ARG A 69 8.82 11.33 5.12
N GLU A 70 7.54 11.72 5.16
CA GLU A 70 6.47 10.76 5.48
C GLU A 70 6.21 9.79 4.33
N ASN A 71 6.17 10.26 3.07
CA ASN A 71 5.93 9.36 1.94
C ASN A 71 7.09 8.37 1.75
N HIS A 72 8.34 8.76 2.06
CA HIS A 72 9.47 7.84 2.04
C HIS A 72 9.40 6.81 3.17
N CYS A 73 9.09 7.23 4.39
CA CYS A 73 8.89 6.34 5.52
C CYS A 73 7.94 5.16 5.18
N TYR A 74 6.72 5.45 4.73
CA TYR A 74 5.75 4.40 4.36
C TYR A 74 6.11 3.66 3.07
N ARG A 75 6.83 4.31 2.13
CA ARG A 75 7.30 3.65 0.91
C ARG A 75 8.36 2.60 1.22
N ASP A 76 9.31 2.94 2.07
CA ASP A 76 10.47 2.11 2.38
C ASP A 76 10.08 0.99 3.34
N ALA A 77 9.23 1.25 4.34
CA ALA A 77 8.60 0.20 5.14
C ALA A 77 7.87 -0.84 4.26
N GLY A 78 7.06 -0.38 3.30
CA GLY A 78 6.37 -1.27 2.37
C GLY A 78 7.27 -2.01 1.38
N ARG A 79 8.50 -1.53 1.15
CA ARG A 79 9.54 -2.21 0.34
C ARG A 79 10.23 -3.31 1.14
N ARG A 80 10.52 -3.06 2.42
CA ARG A 80 11.10 -4.09 3.30
C ARG A 80 10.20 -5.32 3.41
N LEU A 81 8.88 -5.11 3.45
CA LEU A 81 7.87 -6.17 3.45
C LEU A 81 7.62 -6.83 2.08
N ALA A 82 8.25 -6.35 1.01
CA ALA A 82 7.96 -6.82 -0.35
C ALA A 82 8.38 -8.26 -0.62
N PRO A 83 9.60 -8.70 -0.28
CA PRO A 83 10.08 -10.04 -0.63
C PRO A 83 9.17 -11.16 -0.12
N VAL A 84 8.78 -11.11 1.15
CA VAL A 84 7.88 -12.11 1.76
C VAL A 84 6.54 -12.18 1.04
N ARG A 85 5.92 -11.02 0.78
CA ARG A 85 4.60 -10.98 0.14
C ARG A 85 4.67 -11.34 -1.34
N ASP A 86 5.72 -10.95 -2.03
CA ASP A 86 5.86 -11.23 -3.46
C ASP A 86 6.06 -12.74 -3.68
N ARG A 87 6.76 -13.45 -2.78
CA ARG A 87 6.81 -14.92 -2.75
C ARG A 87 5.46 -15.56 -2.46
N PHE A 88 4.72 -15.06 -1.46
CA PHE A 88 3.40 -15.59 -1.14
C PHE A 88 2.38 -15.41 -2.29
N VAL A 89 2.48 -14.31 -3.04
CA VAL A 89 1.65 -14.09 -4.23
C VAL A 89 1.89 -15.13 -5.32
N LEU A 90 3.10 -15.69 -5.45
CA LEU A 90 3.35 -16.80 -6.39
C LEU A 90 2.54 -18.04 -6.02
N ILE A 91 2.44 -18.35 -4.72
CA ILE A 91 1.61 -19.46 -4.23
C ILE A 91 0.13 -19.18 -4.53
N GLU A 92 -0.37 -17.99 -4.19
CA GLU A 92 -1.76 -17.60 -4.50
C GLU A 92 -2.05 -17.66 -6.02
N THR A 93 -1.06 -17.32 -6.85
CA THR A 93 -1.20 -17.34 -8.31
C THR A 93 -1.27 -18.76 -8.84
N VAL A 94 -0.41 -19.66 -8.36
CA VAL A 94 -0.44 -21.08 -8.75
C VAL A 94 -1.73 -21.75 -8.27
N ASP A 95 -2.17 -21.46 -7.05
CA ASP A 95 -3.43 -21.97 -6.51
C ASP A 95 -4.64 -21.50 -7.33
N ALA A 96 -4.63 -20.24 -7.78
CA ALA A 96 -5.67 -19.71 -8.68
C ALA A 96 -5.64 -20.37 -10.07
N LEU A 97 -4.45 -20.55 -10.66
CA LEU A 97 -4.30 -21.23 -11.96
C LEU A 97 -4.77 -22.68 -11.89
N HIS A 98 -4.42 -23.42 -10.83
CA HIS A 98 -4.87 -24.80 -10.66
C HIS A 98 -6.40 -24.87 -10.60
N LYS A 99 -7.01 -23.96 -9.86
CA LYS A 99 -8.48 -23.88 -9.76
C LYS A 99 -9.14 -23.58 -11.10
N ASP A 100 -8.62 -22.63 -11.86
CA ASP A 100 -9.25 -22.18 -13.13
C ASP A 100 -9.05 -23.18 -14.28
N PHE A 101 -8.05 -24.05 -14.18
CA PHE A 101 -7.65 -24.99 -15.24
C PHE A 101 -7.54 -26.45 -14.75
N ALA A 102 -8.30 -26.82 -13.72
CA ALA A 102 -8.22 -28.13 -13.07
C ALA A 102 -8.42 -29.32 -14.02
N GLU A 103 -9.18 -29.15 -15.12
CA GLU A 103 -9.42 -30.21 -16.12
C GLU A 103 -8.30 -30.34 -17.16
N GLN A 104 -7.42 -29.35 -17.26
CA GLN A 104 -6.38 -29.26 -18.30
C GLN A 104 -4.98 -29.54 -17.76
N LEU A 105 -4.82 -29.61 -16.45
CA LEU A 105 -3.54 -29.63 -15.77
C LEU A 105 -3.44 -30.83 -14.84
N GLU A 106 -2.31 -31.53 -14.89
CA GLU A 106 -2.04 -32.68 -14.02
C GLU A 106 -1.76 -32.24 -12.57
N ASP A 107 -2.51 -32.82 -11.62
CA ASP A 107 -2.42 -32.50 -10.20
C ASP A 107 -1.01 -32.71 -9.61
N GLU A 108 -0.30 -33.76 -10.04
CA GLU A 108 1.04 -34.07 -9.53
C GLU A 108 2.07 -32.99 -9.91
N SER A 109 2.07 -32.56 -11.17
CA SER A 109 2.95 -31.51 -11.67
C SER A 109 2.72 -30.18 -10.94
N PHE A 110 1.45 -29.85 -10.66
CA PHE A 110 1.07 -28.69 -9.86
C PHE A 110 1.53 -28.80 -8.41
N GLY A 111 1.32 -29.96 -7.80
CA GLY A 111 1.75 -30.26 -6.44
C GLY A 111 3.25 -30.06 -6.27
N HIS A 112 4.06 -30.45 -7.25
CA HIS A 112 5.52 -30.24 -7.22
C HIS A 112 5.89 -28.76 -7.25
N VAL A 113 5.36 -27.99 -8.22
CA VAL A 113 5.64 -26.54 -8.34
C VAL A 113 5.21 -25.80 -7.08
N ARG A 114 4.01 -26.09 -6.58
CA ARG A 114 3.48 -25.48 -5.35
C ARG A 114 4.37 -25.77 -4.15
N SER A 115 4.82 -27.02 -4.00
CA SER A 115 5.70 -27.43 -2.89
C SER A 115 7.01 -26.63 -2.87
N VAL A 116 7.62 -26.40 -4.04
CA VAL A 116 8.83 -25.57 -4.16
C VAL A 116 8.54 -24.13 -3.72
N LEU A 117 7.46 -23.52 -4.22
CA LEU A 117 7.11 -22.14 -3.86
C LEU A 117 6.80 -21.96 -2.38
N VAL A 118 6.14 -22.94 -1.76
CA VAL A 118 5.87 -22.96 -0.32
C VAL A 118 7.18 -23.02 0.48
N ALA A 119 8.13 -23.87 0.09
CA ALA A 119 9.43 -23.96 0.75
C ALA A 119 10.23 -22.65 0.63
N GLU A 120 10.30 -22.06 -0.57
CA GLU A 120 10.99 -20.77 -0.78
C GLU A 120 10.34 -19.62 0.03
N HIS A 121 9.02 -19.58 0.08
CA HIS A 121 8.27 -18.62 0.89
C HIS A 121 8.55 -18.80 2.38
N ALA A 122 8.54 -20.04 2.88
CA ALA A 122 8.84 -20.34 4.27
C ALA A 122 10.25 -19.86 4.65
N THR A 123 11.27 -20.18 3.86
CA THR A 123 12.64 -19.69 4.09
C THR A 123 12.72 -18.15 4.10
N THR A 124 12.01 -17.49 3.18
CA THR A 124 11.99 -16.01 3.12
C THR A 124 11.30 -15.40 4.34
N LEU A 125 10.20 -16.01 4.81
CA LEU A 125 9.47 -15.57 5.99
C LEU A 125 10.28 -15.81 7.26
N GLU A 126 10.89 -16.99 7.41
CA GLU A 126 11.75 -17.33 8.55
C GLU A 126 12.93 -16.35 8.68
N ALA A 127 13.60 -16.03 7.57
CA ALA A 127 14.67 -15.03 7.57
C ALA A 127 14.16 -13.64 8.00
N ALA A 128 13.00 -13.21 7.50
CA ALA A 128 12.39 -11.96 7.90
C ALA A 128 12.00 -11.92 9.39
N LEU A 129 11.56 -13.05 9.95
CA LEU A 129 11.24 -13.17 11.38
C LEU A 129 12.50 -13.19 12.25
N ALA A 130 13.55 -13.88 11.82
CA ALA A 130 14.84 -13.91 12.51
C ALA A 130 15.50 -12.52 12.55
N ASP A 131 15.29 -11.69 11.53
CA ASP A 131 15.76 -10.31 11.45
C ASP A 131 14.81 -9.30 12.15
N ASP A 132 13.82 -9.76 12.93
CA ASP A 132 12.83 -8.92 13.61
C ASP A 132 12.10 -7.92 12.69
N LEU A 133 12.00 -8.23 11.39
CA LEU A 133 11.55 -7.28 10.36
C LEU A 133 10.20 -6.65 10.68
N LEU A 134 9.23 -7.46 11.13
CA LEU A 134 7.88 -6.97 11.44
C LEU A 134 7.89 -6.01 12.63
N ALA A 135 8.70 -6.30 13.65
CA ALA A 135 8.84 -5.45 14.84
C ALA A 135 9.51 -4.13 14.46
N GLU A 136 10.58 -4.14 13.67
CA GLU A 136 11.25 -2.93 13.22
C GLU A 136 10.34 -2.04 12.34
N VAL A 137 9.57 -2.66 11.43
CA VAL A 137 8.57 -1.95 10.65
C VAL A 137 7.51 -1.35 11.58
N ALA A 138 7.02 -2.08 12.58
CA ALA A 138 6.06 -1.57 13.54
C ALA A 138 6.61 -0.37 14.34
N VAL A 139 7.84 -0.42 14.85
CA VAL A 139 8.48 0.71 15.53
C VAL A 139 8.56 1.94 14.62
N THR A 140 8.99 1.75 13.37
CA THR A 140 9.05 2.82 12.37
C THR A 140 7.66 3.44 12.12
N MET A 141 6.62 2.61 12.07
CA MET A 141 5.24 3.06 11.86
C MET A 141 4.67 3.78 13.07
N ALA A 142 4.99 3.36 14.29
CA ALA A 142 4.56 4.03 15.52
C ALA A 142 5.16 5.44 15.59
N ALA A 143 6.45 5.58 15.29
CA ALA A 143 7.09 6.89 15.22
C ALA A 143 6.48 7.79 14.12
N ALA A 144 6.11 7.21 12.97
CA ALA A 144 5.44 7.95 11.90
C ALA A 144 4.00 8.37 12.26
N GLN A 145 3.26 7.51 12.96
CA GLN A 145 1.90 7.78 13.41
C GLN A 145 1.85 9.00 14.33
N GLN A 146 2.78 9.11 15.29
CA GLN A 146 2.83 10.23 16.23
C GLN A 146 2.93 11.60 15.53
N ARG A 147 3.61 11.66 14.37
CA ARG A 147 3.77 12.90 13.60
C ARG A 147 2.54 13.31 12.80
N ILE A 148 1.52 12.46 12.67
CA ILE A 148 0.30 12.75 11.89
C ILE A 148 -0.47 13.92 12.51
N ALA A 149 -0.52 13.99 13.84
CA ALA A 149 -1.18 15.08 14.56
C ALA A 149 -0.62 16.45 14.18
N ASP A 150 0.69 16.52 13.90
CA ASP A 150 1.42 17.76 13.62
C ASP A 150 1.49 18.12 12.14
N TRP A 151 0.83 17.36 11.25
CA TRP A 151 0.81 17.73 9.83
C TRP A 151 0.18 19.13 9.64
N PRO A 152 0.88 20.08 9.00
CA PRO A 152 0.34 21.41 8.81
C PRO A 152 -0.65 21.36 7.64
N ILE A 153 -1.94 21.20 7.94
CA ILE A 153 -3.02 21.29 6.95
C ILE A 153 -3.79 22.56 7.27
N ALA A 154 -3.66 23.56 6.41
CA ALA A 154 -4.20 24.90 6.65
C ALA A 154 -5.69 24.98 6.26
N GLN A 155 -6.05 24.33 5.16
CA GLN A 155 -7.37 24.44 4.57
C GLN A 155 -8.39 23.47 5.18
N ASN A 156 -9.59 23.99 5.45
CA ASN A 156 -10.76 23.23 5.94
C ASN A 156 -11.89 23.19 4.90
N ASN A 157 -11.55 23.29 3.62
CA ASN A 157 -12.46 23.17 2.49
C ASN A 157 -11.85 22.23 1.43
N PHE A 158 -12.47 22.16 0.25
CA PHE A 158 -11.99 21.28 -0.83
C PHE A 158 -10.60 21.68 -1.37
N ASP A 159 -10.13 22.91 -1.12
CA ASP A 159 -8.82 23.37 -1.58
C ASP A 159 -7.68 22.58 -0.93
N ALA A 160 -7.91 22.02 0.27
CA ALA A 160 -6.98 21.13 0.98
C ALA A 160 -6.56 19.90 0.16
N VAL A 161 -7.38 19.49 -0.81
CA VAL A 161 -7.19 18.28 -1.62
C VAL A 161 -7.14 18.57 -3.12
N HIS A 162 -7.68 19.71 -3.57
CA HIS A 162 -7.85 20.04 -4.98
C HIS A 162 -6.57 19.89 -5.81
N ASP A 163 -5.48 20.54 -5.40
CA ASP A 163 -4.24 20.58 -6.18
C ASP A 163 -3.53 19.22 -6.22
N GLY A 164 -3.56 18.49 -5.11
CA GLY A 164 -3.05 17.12 -5.04
C GLY A 164 -3.84 16.17 -5.94
N LEU A 165 -5.17 16.24 -5.92
CA LEU A 165 -6.04 15.44 -6.78
C LEU A 165 -5.81 15.73 -8.27
N LYS A 166 -5.78 17.01 -8.64
CA LYS A 166 -5.48 17.46 -10.01
C LYS A 166 -4.13 16.93 -10.49
N ARG A 167 -3.11 16.97 -9.62
CA ARG A 167 -1.76 16.47 -9.91
C ARG A 167 -1.72 14.95 -10.08
N ILE A 168 -2.42 14.20 -9.23
CA ILE A 168 -2.50 12.74 -9.30
C ILE A 168 -3.20 12.32 -10.60
N TYR A 169 -4.34 12.95 -10.93
CA TYR A 169 -5.07 12.70 -12.17
C TYR A 169 -4.21 12.99 -13.40
N LYS A 170 -3.58 14.18 -13.48
CA LYS A 170 -2.72 14.57 -14.61
C LYS A 170 -1.55 13.60 -14.82
N ARG A 171 -0.95 13.09 -13.73
CA ARG A 171 0.10 12.07 -13.82
C ARG A 171 -0.42 10.72 -14.32
N GLY A 172 -1.63 10.33 -13.94
CA GLY A 172 -2.29 9.15 -14.48
C GLY A 172 -2.56 9.25 -15.97
N TYR A 173 -3.11 10.39 -16.41
CA TYR A 173 -3.38 10.66 -17.82
C TYR A 173 -2.10 10.64 -18.67
N LYS A 174 -1.02 11.27 -18.20
CA LYS A 174 0.28 11.21 -18.89
C LYS A 174 0.86 9.80 -18.97
N ALA A 175 0.74 9.01 -17.91
CA ALA A 175 1.22 7.63 -17.92
C ALA A 175 0.37 6.73 -18.82
N MET A 176 -0.93 7.02 -18.96
CA MET A 176 -1.80 6.36 -19.94
C MET A 176 -1.31 6.64 -21.37
N ALA A 177 -1.11 7.91 -21.72
CA ALA A 177 -0.61 8.29 -23.05
C ALA A 177 0.73 7.62 -23.36
N ALA A 178 1.67 7.61 -22.41
CA ALA A 178 2.95 6.92 -22.59
C ALA A 178 2.82 5.39 -22.78
N ALA A 179 1.82 4.76 -22.16
CA ALA A 179 1.55 3.33 -22.33
C ALA A 179 0.85 3.01 -23.66
N ASP A 180 0.13 3.97 -24.22
CA ASP A 180 -0.49 3.89 -25.55
C ASP A 180 0.57 4.08 -26.65
N ASP A 181 1.46 5.06 -26.48
CA ASP A 181 2.54 5.37 -27.41
C ASP A 181 3.64 4.27 -27.46
N ASP A 182 4.01 3.72 -26.30
CA ASP A 182 5.00 2.64 -26.15
C ASP A 182 4.48 1.51 -25.25
N PRO A 183 3.67 0.58 -25.80
CA PRO A 183 3.09 -0.51 -25.03
C PRO A 183 4.17 -1.49 -24.54
N SER A 184 4.47 -1.45 -23.24
CA SER A 184 5.44 -2.34 -22.61
C SER A 184 5.03 -2.69 -21.17
N PRO A 185 5.54 -3.80 -20.60
CA PRO A 185 5.31 -4.12 -19.19
C PRO A 185 5.67 -2.97 -18.25
N ALA A 186 6.71 -2.19 -18.57
CA ALA A 186 7.15 -1.07 -17.77
C ALA A 186 6.16 0.12 -17.83
N THR A 187 5.69 0.50 -19.02
CA THR A 187 4.75 1.61 -19.20
C THR A 187 3.37 1.28 -18.62
N PHE A 188 2.87 0.05 -18.84
CA PHE A 188 1.64 -0.44 -18.20
C PHE A 188 1.76 -0.51 -16.68
N HIS A 189 2.91 -0.95 -16.16
CA HIS A 189 3.15 -0.98 -14.71
C HIS A 189 3.15 0.43 -14.10
N GLU A 190 3.79 1.40 -14.76
CA GLU A 190 3.77 2.80 -14.33
C GLU A 190 2.35 3.37 -14.36
N TRP A 191 1.60 3.16 -15.44
CA TRP A 191 0.21 3.61 -15.55
C TRP A 191 -0.67 2.97 -14.47
N ARG A 192 -0.59 1.65 -14.27
CA ARG A 192 -1.30 0.93 -13.20
C ARG A 192 -1.01 1.51 -11.81
N LYS A 193 0.25 1.87 -11.51
CA LYS A 193 0.60 2.53 -10.25
C LYS A 193 -0.13 3.87 -10.11
N ARG A 194 -0.21 4.68 -11.17
CA ARG A 194 -0.92 5.97 -11.14
C ARG A 194 -2.42 5.81 -10.97
N VAL A 195 -3.04 4.87 -11.68
CA VAL A 195 -4.46 4.54 -11.53
C VAL A 195 -4.75 4.11 -10.09
N LYS A 196 -3.89 3.27 -9.48
CA LYS A 196 -4.05 2.88 -8.08
C LYS A 196 -3.96 4.07 -7.12
N TYR A 197 -3.05 5.02 -7.34
CA TYR A 197 -3.00 6.23 -6.51
C TYR A 197 -4.27 7.05 -6.65
N PHE A 198 -4.74 7.30 -7.87
CA PHE A 198 -5.98 8.04 -8.11
C PHE A 198 -7.19 7.35 -7.46
N TRP A 199 -7.30 6.03 -7.60
CA TRP A 199 -8.37 5.25 -6.97
C TRP A 199 -8.39 5.37 -5.44
N TYR A 200 -7.22 5.27 -4.78
CA TYR A 200 -7.18 5.49 -3.33
C TYR A 200 -7.54 6.92 -2.95
N SER A 201 -7.06 7.92 -3.71
CA SER A 201 -7.41 9.32 -3.46
C SER A 201 -8.90 9.60 -3.63
N MET A 202 -9.57 9.01 -4.62
CA MET A 202 -11.01 9.13 -4.81
C MET A 202 -11.83 8.47 -3.71
N ARG A 203 -11.31 7.42 -3.08
CA ARG A 203 -12.00 6.80 -1.94
C ARG A 203 -11.98 7.66 -0.69
N ILE A 204 -11.06 8.62 -0.58
CA ILE A 204 -11.01 9.56 0.55
C ILE A 204 -12.21 10.52 0.51
N LEU A 205 -12.72 10.85 -0.68
CA LEU A 205 -13.89 11.70 -0.86
C LEU A 205 -15.18 10.93 -0.63
#